data_AF-A0A6B3GC62-F1
#
_entry.id   AF-A0A6B3GC62-F1
#
_cell.length_a   1.000
_cell.length_b   1.000
_cell.length_c   1.000
_cell.angle_alpha   90.00
_cell.angle_beta   90.00
_cell.angle_gamma   90.00
#
_symmetry.space_group_name_H-M   'P 1'
#
loop_
_entity.id
_entity.type
_entity.pdbx_description
1 polymer ?
#
loop_
_entity_poly.entity_id
_entity_poly.type
_entity_poly.pdbx_seq_one_letter_code
_entity_poly.pdbx_strand_id
1 'polypeptide(L)'
;MLTILGFAMIATFLVLIMTKKMSPIAALVLIPALFCVAVGQGAQLGGYVIEGVGNLAPTAAMLMFAIVYFGVMIDVGLFDPIVRGILKFCQADPMRIVVGTAVLAAVVSLD
;
A
#
# COMPACT_ATOMS: atom_id res chain seq x y z
N MET A 1 14.51 26.49 2.27
CA MET A 1 14.18 26.28 3.71
C MET A 1 13.17 25.14 3.90
N LEU A 2 12.03 25.14 3.21
CA LEU A 2 11.04 24.05 3.25
C LEU A 2 11.55 22.68 2.74
N THR A 3 12.39 22.67 1.71
CA THR A 3 13.01 21.43 1.18
C THR A 3 13.92 20.73 2.19
N ILE A 4 14.72 21.49 2.95
CA ILE A 4 15.59 20.95 4.01
C ILE A 4 14.74 20.32 5.13
N LEU A 5 13.63 20.97 5.50
CA LEU A 5 12.68 20.43 6.47
C LEU A 5 11.97 19.16 5.96
N GLY A 6 11.63 19.10 4.68
CA GLY A 6 11.06 17.90 4.05
C GLY A 6 12.04 16.71 4.08
N PHE A 7 13.30 16.93 3.70
CA PHE A 7 14.32 15.89 3.80
C PHE A 7 14.60 15.47 5.25
N ALA A 8 14.61 16.44 6.18
CA ALA A 8 14.74 16.14 7.61
C ALA A 8 13.56 15.31 8.14
N MET A 9 12.33 15.59 7.72
CA MET A 9 11.14 14.81 8.09
C MET A 9 11.27 13.36 7.62
N ILE A 10 11.64 13.15 6.35
CA ILE A 10 11.85 11.80 5.77
C ILE A 10 12.97 11.07 6.51
N ALA A 11 14.09 11.74 6.76
CA ALA A 11 15.22 11.15 7.49
C ALA A 11 14.82 10.75 8.92
N THR A 12 14.10 11.62 9.63
CA THR A 12 13.64 11.35 11.01
C THR A 12 12.65 10.18 11.03
N PHE A 13 11.75 10.11 10.05
CA PHE A 13 10.80 9.01 9.87
C PHE A 13 11.50 7.68 9.62
N LEU A 14 12.45 7.64 8.68
CA LEU A 14 13.22 6.44 8.37
C LEU A 14 14.05 5.99 9.59
N VAL A 15 14.73 6.91 10.27
CA VAL A 15 15.54 6.58 11.45
C VAL A 15 14.66 6.02 12.58
N LEU A 16 13.50 6.62 12.87
CA LEU A 16 12.62 6.15 13.94
C LEU A 16 12.06 4.74 13.69
N ILE A 17 11.71 4.44 12.43
CA ILE A 17 11.24 3.11 12.04
C ILE A 17 12.38 2.09 12.04
N MET A 18 13.53 2.43 11.47
CA MET A 18 14.70 1.54 11.41
C MET A 18 15.24 1.20 12.82
N THR A 19 15.16 2.16 13.75
CA THR A 19 15.56 1.94 15.15
C THR A 19 14.52 1.13 15.93
N LYS A 20 13.40 0.74 15.31
CA LYS A 20 12.27 -0.03 15.91
C LYS A 20 11.73 0.53 17.23
N LYS A 21 12.03 1.81 17.54
CA LYS A 21 11.62 2.44 18.80
C LYS A 21 10.15 2.85 18.81
N MET A 22 9.51 2.90 17.63
CA MET A 22 8.11 3.23 17.45
C MET A 22 7.48 2.29 16.42
N SER A 23 6.17 2.05 16.57
CA SER A 23 5.37 1.41 15.53
C SER A 23 5.39 2.27 14.26
N PRO A 24 5.49 1.68 13.05
CA PRO A 24 5.41 2.42 11.79
C PRO A 24 4.17 3.32 11.69
N ILE A 25 3.02 2.85 12.19
CA ILE A 25 1.76 3.62 12.21
C ILE A 25 1.91 4.86 13.11
N ALA A 26 2.51 4.69 14.29
CA ALA A 26 2.74 5.81 15.20
C ALA A 26 3.71 6.83 14.60
N ALA A 27 4.79 6.38 13.95
CA ALA A 27 5.74 7.25 13.26
C ALA A 27 5.09 8.01 12.09
N LEU A 28 4.18 7.37 11.35
CA LEU A 28 3.47 7.95 10.21
C LEU A 28 2.53 9.10 10.62
N VAL A 29 1.99 9.07 11.84
CA VAL A 29 1.11 10.10 12.37
C VAL A 29 1.88 11.19 13.13
N LEU A 30 2.78 10.80 14.05
CA LEU A 30 3.47 11.74 14.93
C LEU A 30 4.47 12.62 14.20
N ILE A 31 5.20 12.10 13.22
CA ILE A 31 6.31 12.84 12.59
C ILE A 31 5.79 13.97 11.69
N PRO A 32 4.82 13.75 10.78
CA PRO A 32 4.21 14.84 10.04
C PRO A 32 3.55 15.88 10.97
N ALA A 33 2.92 15.44 12.06
CA ALA A 33 2.30 16.33 13.04
C ALA A 33 3.33 17.24 13.74
N LEU A 34 4.43 16.68 14.24
CA LEU A 34 5.49 17.43 14.91
C LEU A 34 6.17 18.44 13.97
N PHE A 35 6.47 18.03 12.74
CA PHE A 35 7.09 18.92 11.75
C PHE A 35 6.14 20.02 11.28
N CYS A 36 4.82 19.76 11.18
CA CYS A 36 3.83 20.78 10.83
C CYS A 36 3.70 21.85 11.92
N VAL A 37 3.74 21.45 13.19
CA VAL A 37 3.80 22.38 14.33
C VAL A 37 5.12 23.16 14.34
N ALA A 38 6.26 22.51 14.06
CA ALA A 38 7.57 23.15 14.00
C ALA A 38 7.69 24.20 12.87
N VAL A 39 6.91 24.06 11.80
CA VAL A 39 6.83 25.02 10.68
C VAL A 39 5.91 26.21 11.00
N GLY A 40 5.23 26.21 12.15
CA GLY A 40 4.25 27.24 12.53
C GLY A 40 2.89 27.07 11.82
N GLN A 41 2.68 25.95 11.13
CA GLN A 41 1.45 25.61 10.39
C GLN A 41 0.54 24.64 11.17
N GLY A 42 0.72 24.52 12.49
CA GLY A 42 -0.03 23.57 13.32
C GLY A 42 -1.56 23.71 13.25
N ALA A 43 -2.08 24.92 13.02
CA ALA A 43 -3.52 25.16 12.84
C ALA A 43 -4.07 24.59 11.51
N GLN A 44 -3.22 24.42 10.49
CA GLN A 44 -3.58 23.86 9.20
C GLN A 44 -3.38 22.34 9.13
N LEU A 45 -2.83 21.71 10.18
CA LEU A 45 -2.63 20.27 10.27
C LEU A 45 -3.92 19.49 9.97
N GLY A 46 -5.04 19.90 10.56
CA GLY A 46 -6.34 19.27 10.31
C GLY A 46 -6.78 19.38 8.86
N GLY A 47 -6.53 20.53 8.22
CA GLY A 47 -6.80 20.75 6.79
C GLY A 47 -5.98 19.82 5.91
N TYR A 48 -4.67 19.73 6.15
CA TYR A 48 -3.78 18.84 5.39
C TYR A 48 -4.13 17.35 5.56
N VAL A 49 -4.55 16.95 6.77
CA VAL A 49 -4.99 15.58 7.01
C VAL A 49 -6.30 15.29 6.28
N ILE A 50 -7.29 16.19 6.37
CA ILE A 50 -8.58 16.01 5.69
C ILE A 50 -8.40 16.02 4.16
N GLU A 51 -7.56 16.90 3.63
CA GLU A 51 -7.24 16.96 2.21
C GLU A 51 -6.50 15.71 1.75
N GLY A 52 -5.52 15.23 2.53
CA GLY A 52 -4.81 13.98 2.26
C GLY A 52 -5.73 12.77 2.28
N VAL A 53 -6.60 12.66 3.30
CA VAL A 53 -7.60 11.59 3.39
C VAL A 53 -8.60 11.71 2.24
N GLY A 54 -9.04 12.92 1.89
CA GLY A 54 -9.95 13.16 0.77
C GLY A 54 -9.37 12.70 -0.56
N ASN A 55 -8.07 12.92 -0.79
CA ASN A 55 -7.37 12.47 -2.00
C ASN A 55 -7.14 10.95 -2.01
N LEU A 56 -6.92 10.33 -0.86
CA LEU A 56 -6.71 8.88 -0.72
C LEU A 56 -8.02 8.08 -0.69
N ALA A 57 -9.13 8.70 -0.28
CA ALA A 57 -10.40 8.01 -0.07
C ALA A 57 -10.95 7.33 -1.34
N PRO A 58 -10.92 7.95 -2.55
CA PRO A 58 -11.36 7.28 -3.77
C PRO A 58 -10.53 6.04 -4.09
N THR A 59 -9.20 6.11 -3.93
CA THR A 59 -8.30 4.97 -4.16
C THR A 59 -8.53 3.86 -3.14
N ALA A 60 -8.69 4.21 -1.87
CA ALA A 60 -8.99 3.24 -0.81
C ALA A 60 -10.34 2.54 -1.04
N ALA A 61 -11.36 3.29 -1.47
CA ALA A 61 -12.67 2.74 -1.81
C ALA A 61 -12.60 1.80 -3.02
N MET A 62 -11.83 2.16 -4.06
CA MET A 62 -11.59 1.31 -5.23
C MET A 62 -10.90 0.00 -4.83
N LEU A 63 -9.84 0.07 -4.02
CA LEU A 63 -9.13 -1.11 -3.54
C LEU A 63 -10.02 -2.00 -2.67
N MET A 64 -10.81 -1.41 -1.76
CA MET A 64 -11.75 -2.17 -0.93
C MET A 64 -12.80 -2.87 -1.79
N PHE A 65 -13.33 -2.17 -2.80
CA PHE A 65 -14.24 -2.77 -3.78
C PHE A 65 -13.58 -3.91 -4.55
N ALA A 66 -12.36 -3.71 -5.06
CA ALA A 66 -11.61 -4.73 -5.79
C ALA A 66 -11.37 -5.98 -4.93
N ILE A 67 -10.97 -5.81 -3.68
CA ILE A 67 -10.74 -6.93 -2.74
C ILE A 67 -12.04 -7.73 -2.54
N VAL A 68 -13.16 -7.07 -2.29
CA VAL A 68 -14.46 -7.75 -2.08
C VAL A 68 -14.94 -8.40 -3.39
N TYR A 69 -14.82 -7.70 -4.51
CA TYR A 69 -15.22 -8.20 -5.83
C TYR A 69 -14.43 -9.46 -6.24
N PHE A 70 -13.10 -9.41 -6.14
CA PHE A 70 -12.26 -10.57 -6.41
C PHE A 70 -12.47 -11.69 -5.39
N GLY A 71 -12.72 -11.36 -4.11
CA GLY A 71 -13.10 -12.34 -3.09
C GLY A 71 -14.34 -13.14 -3.51
N VAL A 72 -15.42 -12.46 -3.90
CA VAL A 72 -16.65 -13.11 -4.38
C VAL A 72 -16.40 -13.94 -5.64
N MET A 73 -15.60 -13.45 -6.60
CA MET A 73 -15.26 -14.21 -7.81
C MET A 73 -14.48 -15.50 -7.50
N ILE A 74 -13.59 -15.46 -6.52
CA ILE A 74 -12.86 -16.64 -6.03
C ILE A 74 -13.83 -17.63 -5.40
N ASP A 75 -14.74 -17.16 -4.54
CA ASP A 75 -15.72 -18.01 -3.85
C ASP A 75 -16.70 -18.70 -4.82
N VAL A 76 -17.07 -18.03 -5.92
CA VAL A 76 -17.93 -18.59 -6.98
C VAL A 76 -17.17 -19.54 -7.93
N GLY A 77 -15.84 -19.63 -7.81
CA GLY A 77 -15.01 -20.50 -8.65
C GLY A 77 -14.79 -19.98 -10.06
N LEU A 78 -14.96 -18.68 -10.31
CA LEU A 78 -14.72 -18.08 -11.63
C LEU A 78 -13.26 -18.28 -12.10
N PHE A 79 -12.33 -18.36 -11.13
CA PHE A 79 -10.91 -18.58 -11.39
C PHE A 79 -10.52 -20.06 -11.57
N ASP A 80 -11.39 -21.02 -11.24
CA ASP A 80 -11.15 -22.47 -11.38
C ASP A 80 -10.69 -22.91 -12.79
N PRO A 81 -11.33 -22.48 -13.90
CA PRO A 81 -10.87 -22.85 -15.24
C PRO A 81 -9.49 -22.29 -15.59
N ILE A 82 -9.17 -21.09 -15.11
CA ILE A 82 -7.85 -20.46 -15.32
C ILE A 82 -6.77 -21.23 -14.56
N VAL A 83 -7.04 -21.57 -13.30
CA VAL A 83 -6.13 -22.37 -12.46
C VAL A 83 -5.89 -23.75 -13.08
N ARG A 84 -6.93 -24.43 -13.59
CA ARG A 84 -6.78 -25.72 -14.28
C ARG A 84 -5.94 -25.60 -15.56
N GLY A 85 -6.08 -24.50 -16.31
CA GLY A 85 -5.24 -24.22 -17.48
C GLY A 85 -3.76 -24.09 -17.11
N ILE A 86 -3.46 -23.34 -16.04
CA ILE A 86 -2.10 -23.16 -15.53
C ILE A 86 -1.53 -24.48 -14.99
N LEU A 87 -2.31 -25.24 -14.23
CA LEU A 87 -1.89 -26.56 -13.72
C LEU A 87 -1.59 -27.54 -14.86
N LYS A 88 -2.35 -27.50 -15.95
CA LYS A 88 -2.10 -28.31 -17.14
C LYS A 88 -0.80 -27.94 -17.85
N PHE A 89 -0.38 -26.67 -17.77
CA PHE A 89 0.89 -26.19 -18.32
C PHE A 89 2.08 -26.44 -17.38
N CYS A 90 1.85 -26.36 -16.07
CA CYS A 90 2.90 -26.47 -15.05
C CYS A 90 3.27 -27.91 -14.69
N GLN A 91 2.43 -28.91 -14.99
CA GLN A 91 2.66 -30.36 -14.79
C GLN A 91 3.69 -30.69 -13.70
N ALA A 92 3.29 -30.54 -12.43
CA ALA A 92 4.04 -30.97 -11.23
C ALA A 92 5.46 -30.40 -11.04
N ASP A 93 5.92 -29.44 -11.85
CA ASP A 93 7.24 -28.82 -11.70
C ASP A 93 7.13 -27.53 -10.86
N PRO A 94 7.63 -27.50 -9.62
CA PRO A 94 7.50 -26.35 -8.72
C PRO A 94 8.10 -25.06 -9.30
N MET A 95 9.10 -25.16 -10.18
CA MET A 95 9.69 -24.01 -10.86
C MET A 95 8.68 -23.30 -11.78
N ARG A 96 7.87 -24.08 -12.53
CA ARG A 96 6.85 -23.54 -13.45
C ARG A 96 5.69 -22.90 -12.71
N ILE A 97 5.34 -23.44 -11.53
CA ILE A 97 4.29 -22.87 -10.68
C ILE A 97 4.69 -21.49 -10.17
N VAL A 98 5.92 -21.33 -9.67
CA VAL A 98 6.43 -20.03 -9.19
C VAL A 98 6.41 -18.98 -10.32
N VAL A 99 6.87 -19.35 -11.52
CA VAL A 99 6.84 -18.45 -12.68
C VAL A 99 5.40 -18.13 -13.10
N GLY A 100 4.50 -19.12 -13.10
CA GLY A 100 3.08 -18.93 -13.40
C GLY A 100 2.39 -17.99 -12.42
N THR A 101 2.63 -18.14 -11.11
CA THR A 101 2.09 -17.24 -10.09
C THR A 101 2.68 -15.83 -10.20
N ALA A 102 3.97 -15.69 -10.48
CA ALA A 102 4.62 -14.40 -10.66
C ALA A 102 4.07 -13.63 -11.88
N VAL A 103 3.86 -14.32 -13.01
CA VAL A 103 3.27 -13.72 -14.22
C VAL A 103 1.81 -13.32 -13.97
N LEU A 104 1.04 -14.16 -13.29
CA LEU A 104 -0.36 -13.87 -12.98
C LEU A 104 -0.48 -12.67 -12.03
N ALA A 105 0.37 -12.60 -11.01
CA ALA A 105 0.46 -11.43 -10.13
C ALA A 105 0.87 -10.18 -10.92
N ALA A 106 1.86 -10.28 -11.81
CA ALA A 106 2.31 -9.15 -12.63
C ALA A 106 1.22 -8.62 -13.57
N VAL A 107 0.38 -9.49 -14.15
CA VAL A 107 -0.74 -9.09 -15.02
C VAL A 107 -1.86 -8.45 -14.21
N VAL A 108 -2.14 -8.95 -13.01
CA VAL A 108 -3.20 -8.42 -12.12
C VAL A 108 -2.77 -7.12 -11.43
N SER A 109 -1.49 -6.96 -11.13
CA SER A 109 -0.92 -5.76 -10.48
C SER A 109 -0.47 -4.67 -11.46
N LEU A 110 -0.79 -4.80 -12.76
CA LEU A 110 -0.47 -3.80 -13.79
C LEU A 110 -1.59 -2.75 -13.92
N ASP A 111 -2.09 -2.27 -12.78
CA ASP A 111 -2.92 -1.07 -12.62
C ASP A 111 -2.27 -0.25 -11.49
#